data_AF-A0A931ZNX0-F1
#
_entry.id   AF-A0A931ZNX0-F1
#
_cell.length_a   1.000
_cell.length_b   1.000
_cell.length_c   1.000
_cell.angle_alpha   90.00
_cell.angle_beta   90.00
_cell.angle_gamma   90.00
#
_symmetry.space_group_name_H-M   'P 1'
#
loop_
_entity.id
_entity.type
_entity.pdbx_description
1 polymer ?
#
loop_
_entity_poly.entity_id
_entity_poly.type
_entity_poly.pdbx_seq_one_letter_code
_entity_poly.pdbx_strand_id
1 'polypeptide(L)'
;MLKGFKFFSNQYFLLGVILIIAFLVRAYKIDSPIADWHSWRQADTAAVTRNFIKEGLNPFYPKFDDMSGISEHPIPNPNRFRFVEFPIYNIATLPLYLFFGIADKYPRLVSVLFSLGSIIFLYLICKRYSGAGTSLLIALFYSLLPFNIFFSRTTLPEPTFLFFALGMMYFVDKWIWEGRLAWGILGVIFTAMAFLAKPWAIFFTPPLIYSLIVRFGIRRIPKKFFFFAVFSLLPFIFWRLWILQQPEGIPASSWLLNSDNIRFRPAFWWWLVSERLGREILGATGLVLFIIGLVVKPK
;
A
#
# COMPACT_ATOMS: atom_id res chain seq x y z
N MET A 1 -6.68 38.76 -19.40
CA MET A 1 -7.07 37.42 -19.90
C MET A 1 -5.92 36.40 -19.94
N LEU A 2 -4.66 36.77 -20.25
CA LEU A 2 -3.52 35.84 -20.36
C LEU A 2 -2.94 35.26 -19.06
N LYS A 3 -3.09 35.94 -17.90
CA LYS A 3 -2.62 35.40 -16.59
C LYS A 3 -3.47 34.22 -16.08
N GLY A 4 -4.76 34.20 -16.41
CA GLY A 4 -5.67 33.10 -16.01
C GLY A 4 -5.30 31.77 -16.67
N PHE A 5 -4.97 31.77 -17.96
CA PHE A 5 -4.59 30.54 -18.69
C PHE A 5 -3.29 29.91 -18.17
N LYS A 6 -2.28 30.70 -17.78
CA LYS A 6 -1.04 30.17 -17.17
C LYS A 6 -1.27 29.51 -15.81
N PHE A 7 -2.29 29.95 -15.06
CA PHE A 7 -2.66 29.32 -13.78
C PHE A 7 -3.23 27.92 -13.99
N PHE A 8 -4.11 27.75 -15.00
CA PHE A 8 -4.63 26.43 -15.39
C PHE A 8 -3.55 25.50 -15.98
N SER A 9 -2.42 26.04 -16.44
CA SER A 9 -1.25 25.24 -16.87
C SER A 9 -0.31 24.85 -15.73
N ASN A 10 -0.55 25.29 -14.49
CA ASN A 10 0.29 24.91 -13.36
C ASN A 10 0.06 23.43 -13.01
N GLN A 11 1.10 22.61 -13.17
CA GLN A 11 1.06 21.18 -12.86
C GLN A 11 0.53 20.85 -11.45
N TYR A 12 0.80 21.70 -10.45
CA TYR A 12 0.34 21.46 -9.08
C TYR A 12 -1.15 21.81 -8.92
N PHE A 13 -1.63 22.81 -9.65
CA PHE A 13 -3.06 23.11 -9.72
C PHE A 13 -3.81 21.95 -10.40
N LEU A 14 -3.30 21.45 -11.53
CA LEU A 14 -3.88 20.30 -12.23
C LEU A 14 -3.88 19.04 -11.36
N LEU A 15 -2.80 18.77 -10.63
CA LEU A 15 -2.77 17.68 -9.65
C LEU A 15 -3.84 17.88 -8.57
N GLY A 16 -4.02 19.11 -8.06
CA GLY A 16 -5.07 19.44 -7.11
C GLY A 16 -6.47 19.12 -7.65
N VAL A 17 -6.75 19.46 -8.91
CA VAL A 17 -8.01 19.10 -9.59
C VAL A 17 -8.17 17.59 -9.68
N ILE A 18 -7.12 16.85 -10.06
CA ILE A 18 -7.15 15.38 -10.11
C ILE A 18 -7.47 14.79 -8.73
N LEU A 19 -6.85 15.30 -7.66
CA LEU A 19 -7.10 14.83 -6.29
C LEU A 19 -8.53 15.10 -5.84
N ILE A 20 -9.11 16.25 -6.19
CA ILE A 20 -10.51 16.57 -5.89
C ILE A 20 -11.43 15.58 -6.62
N ILE A 21 -11.20 15.36 -7.91
CA ILE A 21 -11.99 14.38 -8.69
C ILE A 21 -11.83 12.98 -8.08
N ALA A 22 -10.61 12.56 -7.74
CA ALA A 22 -10.31 11.28 -7.13
C ALA A 22 -11.03 11.08 -5.79
N PHE A 23 -11.13 12.14 -4.98
CA PHE A 23 -11.89 12.14 -3.74
C PHE A 23 -13.39 11.99 -4.00
N LEU A 24 -13.95 12.82 -4.89
CA LEU A 24 -15.39 12.83 -5.18
C LEU A 24 -15.90 11.47 -5.67
N VAL A 25 -15.18 10.83 -6.59
CA VAL A 25 -15.58 9.50 -7.10
C VAL A 25 -15.52 8.41 -6.03
N ARG A 26 -14.60 8.52 -5.06
CA ARG A 26 -14.47 7.57 -3.93
C ARG A 26 -15.44 7.89 -2.78
N ALA A 27 -15.86 9.14 -2.64
CA ALA A 27 -16.81 9.58 -1.63
C ALA A 27 -18.26 9.19 -1.97
N TYR A 28 -18.57 8.91 -3.24
CA TYR A 28 -19.90 8.50 -3.67
C TYR A 28 -20.41 7.27 -2.89
N LYS A 29 -21.46 7.39 -2.08
CA LYS A 29 -21.99 6.30 -1.23
C LYS A 29 -20.97 5.74 -0.23
N ILE A 30 -20.10 6.58 0.32
CA ILE A 30 -19.08 6.16 1.30
C ILE A 30 -19.67 5.55 2.57
N ASP A 31 -20.92 5.87 2.87
CA ASP A 31 -21.73 5.39 3.99
C ASP A 31 -22.52 4.10 3.72
N SER A 32 -22.39 3.51 2.53
CA SER A 32 -23.01 2.20 2.26
C SER A 32 -22.52 1.14 3.25
N PRO A 33 -23.39 0.21 3.68
CA PRO A 33 -23.01 -0.83 4.62
C PRO A 33 -21.89 -1.71 4.06
N ILE A 34 -21.09 -2.29 4.95
CA ILE A 34 -20.10 -3.33 4.60
C ILE A 34 -20.81 -4.62 4.19
N ALA A 35 -21.33 -4.64 2.97
CA ALA A 35 -22.03 -5.77 2.34
C ALA A 35 -21.58 -6.00 0.88
N ASP A 36 -20.48 -5.37 0.49
CA ASP A 36 -19.86 -5.49 -0.84
C ASP A 36 -18.75 -6.56 -0.85
N TRP A 37 -17.96 -6.60 -1.93
CA TRP A 37 -16.94 -7.64 -2.09
C TRP A 37 -15.89 -7.57 -0.98
N HIS A 38 -15.48 -8.74 -0.46
CA HIS A 38 -14.63 -8.85 0.72
C HIS A 38 -15.25 -8.26 2.00
N SER A 39 -16.59 -8.24 2.10
CA SER A 39 -17.32 -7.77 3.28
C SER A 39 -16.84 -8.42 4.57
N TRP A 40 -16.58 -9.73 4.59
CA TRP A 40 -16.05 -10.44 5.76
C TRP A 40 -14.72 -9.82 6.26
N ARG A 41 -13.76 -9.60 5.36
CA ARG A 41 -12.45 -9.03 5.71
C ARG A 41 -12.57 -7.55 6.09
N GLN A 42 -13.48 -6.82 5.46
CA GLN A 42 -13.78 -5.43 5.82
C GLN A 42 -14.42 -5.33 7.21
N ALA A 43 -15.35 -6.23 7.54
CA ALA A 43 -15.97 -6.32 8.84
C ALA A 43 -14.94 -6.66 9.93
N ASP A 44 -14.01 -7.60 9.65
CA ASP A 44 -12.89 -7.90 10.56
C ASP A 44 -12.05 -6.65 10.85
N THR A 45 -11.67 -5.89 9.83
CA THR A 45 -10.89 -4.66 10.01
C THR A 45 -11.66 -3.65 10.85
N ALA A 46 -12.94 -3.43 10.55
CA ALA A 46 -13.78 -2.49 11.27
C ALA A 46 -13.98 -2.91 12.74
N ALA A 47 -14.11 -4.23 12.99
CA ALA A 47 -14.23 -4.81 14.31
C ALA A 47 -13.00 -4.53 15.17
N VAL A 48 -11.78 -4.65 14.62
CA VAL A 48 -10.55 -4.32 15.35
C VAL A 48 -10.55 -2.88 15.84
N THR A 49 -10.89 -1.92 14.99
CA THR A 49 -10.96 -0.50 15.41
C THR A 49 -12.04 -0.28 16.46
N ARG A 50 -13.21 -0.92 16.29
CA ARG A 50 -14.30 -0.83 17.26
C ARG A 50 -13.91 -1.42 18.62
N ASN A 51 -13.16 -2.51 18.63
CA ASN A 51 -12.72 -3.17 19.86
C ASN A 51 -11.62 -2.36 20.58
N PHE A 52 -10.82 -1.56 19.89
CA PHE A 52 -9.95 -0.57 20.55
C PHE A 52 -10.72 0.48 21.36
N ILE A 53 -11.97 0.77 21.00
CA ILE A 53 -12.83 1.69 21.77
C ILE A 53 -13.46 0.96 22.95
N LYS A 54 -13.99 -0.26 22.70
CA LYS A 54 -14.71 -1.04 23.71
C LYS A 54 -13.79 -1.58 24.81
N GLU A 55 -12.60 -2.06 24.43
CA GLU A 55 -11.69 -2.79 25.30
C GLU A 55 -10.40 -2.01 25.62
N GLY A 56 -10.24 -0.82 25.03
CA GLY A 56 -9.03 0.00 25.16
C GLY A 56 -8.03 -0.21 24.02
N LEU A 57 -7.25 0.83 23.73
CA LEU A 57 -6.25 0.81 22.67
C LEU A 57 -5.02 0.00 23.09
N ASN A 58 -4.87 -1.20 22.52
CA ASN A 58 -3.64 -1.97 22.60
C ASN A 58 -3.23 -2.51 21.21
N PRO A 59 -2.35 -1.79 20.48
CA PRO A 59 -1.90 -2.19 19.14
C PRO A 59 -1.15 -3.53 19.08
N PHE A 60 -0.64 -4.02 20.22
CA PHE A 60 0.11 -5.27 20.29
C PHE A 60 -0.81 -6.49 20.40
N TYR A 61 -2.08 -6.28 20.74
CA TYR A 61 -3.11 -7.32 20.84
C TYR A 61 -4.41 -6.86 20.15
N PRO A 62 -4.40 -6.60 18.82
CA PRO A 62 -5.61 -6.29 18.08
C PRO A 62 -6.60 -7.45 18.18
N LYS A 63 -7.88 -7.14 18.39
CA LYS A 63 -8.94 -8.15 18.52
C LYS A 63 -10.10 -7.91 17.57
N PHE A 64 -10.55 -8.95 16.88
CA PHE A 64 -11.74 -8.94 16.03
C PHE A 64 -12.90 -9.71 16.66
N ASP A 65 -13.94 -10.08 15.89
CA ASP A 65 -15.18 -10.69 16.39
C ASP A 65 -15.34 -12.16 16.00
N ASP A 66 -14.26 -12.82 15.58
CA ASP A 66 -14.26 -14.25 15.25
C ASP A 66 -13.37 -15.03 16.23
N MET A 67 -13.89 -16.15 16.71
CA MET A 67 -13.22 -17.07 17.64
C MET A 67 -12.85 -18.40 16.95
N SER A 68 -13.14 -18.53 15.66
CA SER A 68 -12.85 -19.72 14.87
C SER A 68 -11.34 -19.95 14.70
N GLY A 69 -10.96 -21.19 14.36
CA GLY A 69 -9.58 -21.55 14.09
C GLY A 69 -9.14 -21.11 12.70
N ILE A 70 -8.60 -19.89 12.61
CA ILE A 70 -8.12 -19.28 11.35
C ILE A 70 -6.65 -19.58 11.03
N SER A 71 -5.93 -20.21 11.96
CA SER A 71 -4.50 -20.53 11.86
C SER A 71 -4.20 -21.73 10.95
N GLU A 72 -2.93 -21.89 10.56
CA GLU A 72 -2.45 -23.02 9.73
C GLU A 72 -2.90 -24.38 10.27
N HIS A 73 -2.78 -24.55 11.59
CA HIS A 73 -3.41 -25.62 12.33
C HIS A 73 -4.61 -25.00 13.02
N PRO A 74 -5.87 -25.31 12.61
CA PRO A 74 -7.05 -24.68 13.16
C PRO A 74 -7.15 -24.91 14.67
N ILE A 75 -6.86 -23.88 15.45
CA ILE A 75 -6.94 -23.86 16.91
C ILE A 75 -7.96 -22.77 17.28
N PRO A 76 -8.92 -23.02 18.18
CA PRO A 76 -9.85 -21.98 18.61
C PRO A 76 -9.12 -20.71 19.07
N ASN A 77 -9.68 -19.55 18.75
CA ASN A 77 -9.13 -18.23 19.09
C ASN A 77 -10.05 -17.53 20.12
N PRO A 78 -10.16 -18.03 21.37
CA PRO A 78 -11.11 -17.49 22.36
C PRO A 78 -10.79 -16.04 22.75
N ASN A 79 -9.51 -15.65 22.66
CA ASN A 79 -9.04 -14.29 22.92
C ASN A 79 -9.31 -13.32 21.76
N ARG A 80 -9.80 -13.83 20.62
CA ARG A 80 -10.15 -13.09 19.40
C ARG A 80 -8.98 -12.29 18.80
N PHE A 81 -7.75 -12.78 18.90
CA PHE A 81 -6.60 -12.05 18.36
C PHE A 81 -6.63 -11.99 16.83
N ARG A 82 -6.20 -10.86 16.25
CA ARG A 82 -6.20 -10.62 14.80
C ARG A 82 -4.85 -10.13 14.30
N PHE A 83 -3.91 -11.05 14.10
CA PHE A 83 -2.52 -10.76 13.70
C PHE A 83 -2.29 -10.88 12.18
N VAL A 84 -3.09 -10.17 11.37
CA VAL A 84 -2.92 -10.14 9.91
C VAL A 84 -1.83 -9.15 9.49
N GLU A 85 -1.94 -7.94 10.01
CA GLU A 85 -0.99 -6.84 9.83
C GLU A 85 -0.86 -6.08 11.17
N PHE A 86 0.18 -5.25 11.30
CA PHE A 86 0.20 -4.30 12.42
C PHE A 86 -0.94 -3.29 12.24
N PRO A 87 -1.72 -2.93 13.28
CA PRO A 87 -3.01 -2.22 13.14
C PRO A 87 -2.87 -0.71 12.84
N ILE A 88 -1.98 -0.33 11.92
CA ILE A 88 -1.74 1.04 11.45
C ILE A 88 -3.03 1.68 10.95
N TYR A 89 -3.77 0.95 10.11
CA TYR A 89 -5.03 1.38 9.54
C TYR A 89 -6.09 1.64 10.64
N ASN A 90 -6.15 0.74 11.62
CA ASN A 90 -7.09 0.85 12.73
C ASN A 90 -6.76 2.03 13.64
N ILE A 91 -5.48 2.24 13.95
CA ILE A 91 -5.01 3.42 14.69
C ILE A 91 -5.35 4.70 13.95
N ALA A 92 -5.19 4.74 12.62
CA ALA A 92 -5.56 5.90 11.81
C ALA A 92 -7.09 6.16 11.79
N THR A 93 -7.89 5.11 11.93
CA THR A 93 -9.37 5.20 11.97
C THR A 93 -9.90 5.60 13.35
N LEU A 94 -9.20 5.22 14.41
CA LEU A 94 -9.66 5.39 15.80
C LEU A 94 -10.09 6.83 16.16
N PRO A 95 -9.36 7.90 15.81
CA PRO A 95 -9.79 9.27 16.13
C PRO A 95 -11.16 9.61 15.55
N LEU A 96 -11.47 9.17 14.33
CA LEU A 96 -12.76 9.44 13.70
C LEU A 96 -13.90 8.77 14.45
N TYR A 97 -13.69 7.54 14.92
CA TYR A 97 -14.69 6.87 15.75
C TYR A 97 -14.88 7.53 17.12
N LEU A 98 -13.79 8.02 17.74
CA LEU A 98 -13.87 8.69 19.04
C LEU A 98 -14.63 10.02 18.95
N PHE A 99 -14.42 10.81 17.90
CA PHE A 99 -15.05 12.13 17.75
C PHE A 99 -16.46 12.06 17.16
N PHE A 100 -16.74 11.10 16.27
CA PHE A 100 -17.96 11.10 15.47
C PHE A 100 -18.79 9.81 15.54
N GLY A 101 -18.43 8.89 16.44
CA GLY A 101 -19.09 7.62 16.63
C GLY A 101 -18.66 6.54 15.63
N ILE A 102 -19.08 5.30 15.88
CA ILE A 102 -18.75 4.15 15.03
C ILE A 102 -19.67 4.15 13.80
N ALA A 103 -19.10 4.27 12.60
CA ALA A 103 -19.83 4.17 11.34
C ALA A 103 -18.91 3.76 10.18
N ASP A 104 -19.44 3.01 9.22
CA ASP A 104 -18.67 2.43 8.09
C ASP A 104 -17.97 3.49 7.21
N LYS A 105 -18.50 4.71 7.16
CA LYS A 105 -17.92 5.81 6.38
C LYS A 105 -16.52 6.23 6.82
N TYR A 106 -16.17 6.10 8.11
CA TYR A 106 -14.89 6.58 8.64
C TYR A 106 -13.68 5.73 8.24
N PRO A 107 -13.70 4.40 8.40
CA PRO A 107 -12.62 3.57 7.86
C PRO A 107 -12.50 3.76 6.34
N ARG A 108 -13.63 3.80 5.61
CA ARG A 108 -13.61 4.06 4.17
C ARG A 108 -12.96 5.41 3.84
N LEU A 109 -13.24 6.46 4.63
CA LEU A 109 -12.59 7.76 4.48
C LEU A 109 -11.07 7.68 4.70
N VAL A 110 -10.61 6.91 5.69
CA VAL A 110 -9.17 6.67 5.92
C VAL A 110 -8.53 6.01 4.69
N SER A 111 -9.15 4.98 4.12
CA SER A 111 -8.69 4.37 2.86
C SER A 111 -8.58 5.40 1.73
N VAL A 112 -9.58 6.26 1.58
CA VAL A 112 -9.58 7.32 0.56
C VAL A 112 -8.44 8.30 0.79
N LEU A 113 -8.21 8.77 2.02
CA LEU A 113 -7.13 9.71 2.34
C LEU A 113 -5.75 9.12 2.03
N PHE A 114 -5.50 7.85 2.39
CA PHE A 114 -4.27 7.17 2.03
C PHE A 114 -4.12 7.02 0.51
N SER A 115 -5.20 6.69 -0.21
CA SER A 115 -5.19 6.61 -1.68
C SER A 115 -4.86 7.95 -2.35
N LEU A 116 -5.38 9.06 -1.85
CA LEU A 116 -5.00 10.40 -2.33
C LEU A 116 -3.52 10.66 -2.12
N GLY A 117 -2.98 10.27 -0.96
CA GLY A 117 -1.54 10.31 -0.72
C GLY A 117 -0.74 9.44 -1.69
N SER A 118 -1.23 8.25 -2.03
CA SER A 118 -0.61 7.38 -3.05
C SER A 118 -0.57 8.06 -4.42
N ILE A 119 -1.62 8.78 -4.82
CA ILE A 119 -1.65 9.56 -6.07
C ILE A 119 -0.56 10.63 -6.07
N ILE A 120 -0.37 11.33 -4.95
CA ILE A 120 0.69 12.34 -4.81
C ILE A 120 2.07 11.70 -4.97
N PHE A 121 2.37 10.62 -4.26
CA PHE A 121 3.67 9.96 -4.37
C PHE A 121 3.92 9.40 -5.77
N LEU A 122 2.90 8.78 -6.38
CA LEU A 122 2.99 8.28 -7.74
C LEU A 122 3.31 9.41 -8.72
N TYR A 123 2.59 10.53 -8.63
CA TYR A 123 2.89 11.72 -9.42
C TYR A 123 4.33 12.21 -9.21
N LEU A 124 4.80 12.31 -7.96
CA LEU A 124 6.14 12.81 -7.65
C LEU A 124 7.25 11.89 -8.16
N ILE A 125 7.08 10.58 -8.03
CA ILE A 125 8.01 9.58 -8.58
C ILE A 125 8.04 9.70 -10.10
N CYS A 126 6.89 9.61 -10.76
CA CYS A 126 6.82 9.65 -12.22
C CYS A 126 7.30 11.00 -12.79
N LYS A 127 7.04 12.12 -12.11
CA LYS A 127 7.50 13.45 -12.54
C LYS A 127 9.02 13.49 -12.67
N ARG A 128 9.73 12.82 -11.75
CA ARG A 128 11.19 12.78 -11.74
C ARG A 128 11.77 12.05 -12.95
N TYR A 129 11.15 10.95 -13.36
CA TYR A 129 11.69 10.05 -14.39
C TYR A 129 11.07 10.25 -15.78
N SER A 130 9.88 10.83 -15.87
CA SER A 130 9.10 10.91 -17.12
C SER A 130 8.51 12.30 -17.39
N GLY A 131 8.80 13.29 -16.54
CA GLY A 131 8.33 14.66 -16.67
C GLY A 131 6.89 14.89 -16.19
N ALA A 132 6.52 16.16 -16.07
CA ALA A 132 5.27 16.59 -15.45
C ALA A 132 4.00 16.20 -16.24
N GLY A 133 4.04 16.29 -17.56
CA GLY A 133 2.88 15.95 -18.40
C GLY A 133 2.51 14.46 -18.26
N THR A 134 3.50 13.59 -18.42
CA THR A 134 3.34 12.14 -18.25
C THR A 134 2.87 11.78 -16.84
N SER A 135 3.42 12.43 -15.81
CA SER A 135 3.02 12.15 -14.43
C SER A 135 1.59 12.60 -14.11
N LEU A 136 1.10 13.68 -14.72
CA LEU A 136 -0.31 14.08 -14.61
C LEU A 136 -1.24 13.06 -15.27
N LEU A 137 -0.87 12.55 -16.46
CA LEU A 137 -1.64 11.50 -17.12
C LEU A 137 -1.67 10.22 -16.26
N ILE A 138 -0.53 9.79 -15.74
CA ILE A 138 -0.45 8.62 -14.84
C ILE A 138 -1.33 8.82 -13.60
N ALA A 139 -1.25 9.99 -12.96
CA ALA A 139 -2.09 10.32 -11.81
C ALA A 139 -3.58 10.29 -12.17
N LEU A 140 -3.97 10.84 -13.32
CA LEU A 140 -5.35 10.84 -13.81
C LEU A 140 -5.86 9.41 -14.04
N PHE A 141 -5.12 8.60 -14.80
CA PHE A 141 -5.51 7.21 -15.09
C PHE A 141 -5.59 6.40 -13.79
N TYR A 142 -4.56 6.45 -12.94
CA TYR A 142 -4.57 5.75 -11.66
C TYR A 142 -5.76 6.15 -10.78
N SER A 143 -6.12 7.44 -10.77
CA SER A 143 -7.24 7.97 -9.98
C SER A 143 -8.60 7.47 -10.46
N LEU A 144 -8.76 7.24 -11.76
CA LEU A 144 -10.04 6.95 -12.41
C LEU A 144 -10.24 5.47 -12.80
N LEU A 145 -9.21 4.62 -12.68
CA LEU A 145 -9.33 3.19 -12.91
C LEU A 145 -10.44 2.60 -12.02
N PRO A 146 -11.50 1.97 -12.57
CA PRO A 146 -12.64 1.50 -11.77
C PRO A 146 -12.24 0.54 -10.64
N PHE A 147 -11.33 -0.39 -10.93
CA PHE A 147 -10.80 -1.33 -9.94
C PHE A 147 -10.05 -0.61 -8.81
N ASN A 148 -9.27 0.43 -9.16
CA ASN A 148 -8.61 1.27 -8.17
C ASN A 148 -9.64 2.00 -7.32
N ILE A 149 -10.65 2.66 -7.93
CA ILE A 149 -11.71 3.37 -7.20
C ILE A 149 -12.38 2.45 -6.18
N PHE A 150 -12.65 1.19 -6.53
CA PHE A 150 -13.25 0.22 -5.61
C PHE A 150 -12.32 -0.12 -4.43
N PHE A 151 -11.11 -0.63 -4.68
CA PHE A 151 -10.23 -1.08 -3.60
C PHE A 151 -9.61 0.06 -2.77
N SER A 152 -9.57 1.28 -3.31
CA SER A 152 -9.03 2.45 -2.60
C SER A 152 -10.00 3.10 -1.61
N ARG A 153 -11.23 2.59 -1.51
CA ARG A 153 -12.24 3.06 -0.57
C ARG A 153 -12.80 1.97 0.34
N THR A 154 -12.45 0.70 0.11
CA THR A 154 -12.86 -0.41 0.98
C THR A 154 -12.21 -0.31 2.35
N THR A 155 -12.86 -0.88 3.37
CA THR A 155 -12.36 -0.90 4.75
C THR A 155 -11.24 -1.94 4.95
N LEU A 156 -10.13 -1.74 4.24
CA LEU A 156 -9.02 -2.67 4.21
C LEU A 156 -7.69 -1.91 4.25
N PRO A 157 -6.58 -2.52 4.72
CA PRO A 157 -5.29 -1.87 4.88
C PRO A 157 -4.52 -1.66 3.55
N GLU A 158 -5.00 -2.16 2.40
CA GLU A 158 -4.33 -2.07 1.10
C GLU A 158 -3.98 -0.63 0.68
N PRO A 159 -4.88 0.37 0.81
CA PRO A 159 -4.56 1.76 0.45
C PRO A 159 -3.47 2.34 1.36
N THR A 160 -3.51 2.00 2.65
CA THR A 160 -2.47 2.37 3.62
C THR A 160 -1.12 1.76 3.26
N PHE A 161 -1.10 0.47 2.91
CA PHE A 161 0.11 -0.20 2.43
C PHE A 161 0.68 0.50 1.19
N LEU A 162 -0.15 0.76 0.17
CA LEU A 162 0.30 1.41 -1.07
C LEU A 162 0.82 2.83 -0.82
N PHE A 163 0.19 3.59 0.07
CA PHE A 163 0.70 4.90 0.49
C PHE A 163 2.11 4.82 1.07
N PHE A 164 2.32 3.91 2.04
CA PHE A 164 3.62 3.75 2.67
C PHE A 164 4.67 3.17 1.72
N ALA A 165 4.30 2.24 0.84
CA ALA A 165 5.19 1.65 -0.15
C ALA A 165 5.63 2.67 -1.22
N LEU A 166 4.71 3.51 -1.72
CA LEU A 166 5.07 4.57 -2.66
C LEU A 166 5.84 5.70 -1.98
N GLY A 167 5.48 6.07 -0.75
CA GLY A 167 6.27 7.03 0.02
C GLY A 167 7.67 6.51 0.35
N MET A 168 7.83 5.20 0.63
CA MET A 168 9.13 4.54 0.72
C MET A 168 9.91 4.75 -0.57
N MET A 169 9.33 4.42 -1.73
CA MET A 169 10.01 4.61 -3.01
C MET A 169 10.45 6.05 -3.20
N TYR A 170 9.55 7.01 -2.95
CA TYR A 170 9.82 8.43 -3.13
C TYR A 170 10.94 8.94 -2.20
N PHE A 171 10.82 8.74 -0.89
CA PHE A 171 11.76 9.31 0.07
C PHE A 171 13.13 8.64 0.02
N VAL A 172 13.18 7.32 -0.18
CA VAL A 172 14.45 6.60 -0.31
C VAL A 172 15.17 7.02 -1.59
N ASP A 173 14.47 7.07 -2.73
CA ASP A 173 15.06 7.55 -3.97
C ASP A 173 15.49 9.02 -3.88
N LYS A 174 14.70 9.88 -3.23
CA LYS A 174 15.11 11.27 -2.99
C LYS A 174 16.36 11.35 -2.12
N TRP A 175 16.46 10.52 -1.08
CA TRP A 175 17.64 10.46 -0.21
C TRP A 175 18.89 9.96 -0.92
N ILE A 176 18.76 8.96 -1.80
CA ILE A 176 19.86 8.42 -2.62
C ILE A 176 20.57 9.54 -3.38
N TRP A 177 19.79 10.44 -3.97
CA TRP A 177 20.32 11.47 -4.86
C TRP A 177 20.66 12.78 -4.17
N GLU A 178 19.85 13.23 -3.22
CA GLU A 178 20.06 14.49 -2.50
C GLU A 178 20.92 14.36 -1.23
N GLY A 179 21.03 13.16 -0.65
CA GLY A 179 21.87 12.87 0.52
C GLY A 179 21.39 13.43 1.86
N ARG A 180 20.33 14.26 1.91
CA ARG A 180 19.82 14.91 3.13
C ARG A 180 19.25 13.92 4.14
N LEU A 181 19.63 14.05 5.41
CA LEU A 181 19.21 13.13 6.49
C LEU A 181 17.69 13.05 6.67
N ALA A 182 16.97 14.18 6.51
CA ALA A 182 15.51 14.21 6.63
C ALA A 182 14.81 13.22 5.70
N TRP A 183 15.29 13.09 4.45
CA TRP A 183 14.74 12.11 3.50
C TRP A 183 15.06 10.68 3.90
N GLY A 184 16.24 10.44 4.49
CA GLY A 184 16.60 9.14 5.05
C GLY A 184 15.70 8.72 6.21
N ILE A 185 15.44 9.64 7.15
CA ILE A 185 14.55 9.40 8.29
C ILE A 185 13.13 9.10 7.81
N LEU A 186 12.58 9.92 6.90
CA LEU A 186 11.27 9.66 6.31
C LEU A 186 11.25 8.35 5.53
N GLY A 187 12.33 8.02 4.81
CA GLY A 187 12.50 6.74 4.15
C GLY A 187 12.38 5.57 5.14
N VAL A 188 13.06 5.63 6.30
CA VAL A 188 13.00 4.57 7.32
C VAL A 188 11.58 4.41 7.84
N ILE A 189 10.93 5.51 8.21
CA ILE A 189 9.56 5.50 8.73
C ILE A 189 8.60 4.87 7.71
N PHE A 190 8.62 5.35 6.46
CA PHE A 190 7.73 4.84 5.43
C PHE A 190 8.01 3.37 5.07
N THR A 191 9.27 2.97 5.07
CA THR A 191 9.66 1.57 4.80
C THR A 191 9.19 0.66 5.93
N ALA A 192 9.43 1.04 7.19
CA ALA A 192 8.97 0.29 8.35
C ALA A 192 7.45 0.13 8.36
N MET A 193 6.71 1.21 8.11
CA MET A 193 5.24 1.18 8.03
C MET A 193 4.74 0.31 6.87
N ALA A 194 5.40 0.34 5.71
CA ALA A 194 5.05 -0.51 4.57
C ALA A 194 5.23 -2.00 4.90
N PHE A 195 6.35 -2.39 5.52
CA PHE A 195 6.60 -3.78 5.92
C PHE A 195 5.69 -4.25 7.05
N LEU A 196 5.42 -3.39 8.05
CA LEU A 196 4.45 -3.65 9.12
C LEU A 196 3.02 -3.85 8.58
N ALA A 197 2.67 -3.13 7.52
CA ALA A 197 1.40 -3.32 6.83
C ALA A 197 1.40 -4.63 6.02
N LYS A 198 2.40 -4.86 5.14
CA LYS A 198 2.55 -6.13 4.41
C LYS A 198 4.01 -6.45 4.09
N PRO A 199 4.44 -7.73 4.21
CA PRO A 199 5.79 -8.17 3.80
C PRO A 199 6.06 -7.99 2.29
N TRP A 200 5.00 -7.85 1.49
CA TRP A 200 5.07 -7.61 0.05
C TRP A 200 5.70 -6.26 -0.34
N ALA A 201 5.94 -5.37 0.63
CA ALA A 201 6.75 -4.16 0.43
C ALA A 201 8.11 -4.46 -0.22
N ILE A 202 8.65 -5.67 -0.02
CA ILE A 202 9.89 -6.11 -0.65
C ILE A 202 9.89 -5.97 -2.18
N PHE A 203 8.74 -6.14 -2.84
CA PHE A 203 8.63 -6.00 -4.31
C PHE A 203 8.77 -4.56 -4.82
N PHE A 204 8.73 -3.56 -3.93
CA PHE A 204 8.98 -2.16 -4.27
C PHE A 204 10.48 -1.78 -4.11
N THR A 205 11.31 -2.69 -3.59
CA THR A 205 12.76 -2.46 -3.39
C THR A 205 13.63 -2.56 -4.65
N PRO A 206 13.33 -3.38 -5.68
CA PRO A 206 14.21 -3.51 -6.85
C PRO A 206 14.50 -2.18 -7.58
N PRO A 207 13.52 -1.28 -7.82
CA PRO A 207 13.80 0.03 -8.40
C PRO A 207 14.73 0.89 -7.53
N LEU A 208 14.68 0.74 -6.21
CA LEU A 208 15.56 1.47 -5.27
C LEU A 208 16.98 0.91 -5.27
N ILE A 209 17.12 -0.41 -5.35
CA ILE A 209 18.42 -1.07 -5.54
C ILE A 209 19.04 -0.61 -6.86
N TYR A 210 18.25 -0.58 -7.94
CA TYR A 210 18.70 -0.03 -9.22
C TYR A 210 19.13 1.44 -9.10
N SER A 211 18.35 2.29 -8.44
CA SER A 211 18.70 3.70 -8.20
C SER A 211 20.02 3.85 -7.42
N LEU A 212 20.27 3.01 -6.41
CA LEU A 212 21.55 2.96 -5.70
C LEU A 212 22.72 2.60 -6.62
N ILE A 213 22.54 1.58 -7.46
CA ILE A 213 23.56 1.13 -8.41
C ILE A 213 23.86 2.23 -9.43
N VAL A 214 22.85 2.91 -9.96
CA VAL A 214 23.03 4.03 -10.90
C VAL A 214 23.78 5.20 -10.24
N ARG A 215 23.43 5.52 -8.98
CA ARG A 215 24.02 6.68 -8.28
C ARG A 215 25.45 6.44 -7.81
N PHE A 216 25.76 5.28 -7.24
CA PHE A 216 27.03 5.02 -6.59
C PHE A 216 27.88 3.95 -7.29
N GLY A 217 27.28 3.11 -8.14
CA GLY A 217 27.90 1.90 -8.66
C GLY A 217 27.85 0.76 -7.63
N ILE A 218 27.80 -0.49 -8.12
CA ILE A 218 27.57 -1.67 -7.28
C ILE A 218 28.61 -1.87 -6.16
N ARG A 219 29.86 -1.42 -6.38
CA ARG A 219 30.97 -1.59 -5.42
C ARG A 219 31.13 -0.43 -4.43
N ARG A 220 30.42 0.69 -4.60
CA ARG A 220 30.62 1.91 -3.79
C ARG A 220 29.35 2.36 -3.05
N ILE A 221 28.38 1.47 -2.87
CA ILE A 221 27.16 1.77 -2.12
C ILE A 221 27.53 2.10 -0.66
N PRO A 222 27.19 3.30 -0.14
CA PRO A 222 27.53 3.68 1.22
C PRO A 222 26.90 2.79 2.29
N LYS A 223 27.66 2.47 3.35
CA LYS A 223 27.19 1.62 4.48
C LYS A 223 25.92 2.12 5.17
N LYS A 224 25.61 3.43 5.09
CA LYS A 224 24.36 3.99 5.63
C LYS A 224 23.08 3.33 5.08
N PHE A 225 23.12 2.80 3.85
CA PHE A 225 21.97 2.11 3.26
C PHE A 225 21.78 0.70 3.84
N PHE A 226 22.84 0.06 4.33
CA PHE A 226 22.73 -1.17 5.12
C PHE A 226 22.05 -0.88 6.46
N PHE A 227 22.49 0.15 7.18
CA PHE A 227 21.84 0.56 8.44
C PHE A 227 20.38 0.96 8.21
N PHE A 228 20.08 1.69 7.15
CA PHE A 228 18.70 1.98 6.73
C PHE A 228 17.86 0.70 6.59
N ALA A 229 18.37 -0.33 5.90
CA ALA A 229 17.65 -1.58 5.72
C ALA A 229 17.39 -2.28 7.06
N VAL A 230 18.41 -2.33 7.94
CA VAL A 230 18.28 -2.89 9.29
C VAL A 230 17.20 -2.15 10.08
N PHE A 231 17.32 -0.83 10.24
CA PHE A 231 16.38 -0.03 11.04
C PHE A 231 14.96 -0.04 10.48
N SER A 232 14.81 -0.15 9.17
CA SER A 232 13.48 -0.23 8.54
C SER A 232 12.81 -1.59 8.72
N LEU A 233 13.59 -2.68 8.78
CA LEU A 233 13.06 -4.04 8.91
C LEU A 233 12.88 -4.49 10.37
N LEU A 234 13.62 -3.91 11.32
CA LEU A 234 13.54 -4.25 12.74
C LEU A 234 12.10 -4.21 13.30
N PRO A 235 11.28 -3.16 13.06
CA PRO A 235 9.91 -3.13 13.57
C PRO A 235 9.06 -4.30 13.06
N PHE A 236 9.20 -4.64 11.77
CA PHE A 236 8.51 -5.78 11.19
C PHE A 236 8.99 -7.10 11.80
N ILE A 237 10.30 -7.29 11.93
CA ILE A 237 10.87 -8.51 12.55
C ILE A 237 10.36 -8.67 13.99
N PHE A 238 10.41 -7.60 14.80
CA PHE A 238 9.90 -7.63 16.17
C PHE A 238 8.41 -7.90 16.22
N TRP A 239 7.62 -7.30 15.33
CA TRP A 239 6.19 -7.61 15.23
C TRP A 239 5.95 -9.09 14.89
N ARG A 240 6.70 -9.66 13.94
CA ARG A 240 6.59 -11.08 13.60
C ARG A 240 6.98 -11.99 14.76
N LEU A 241 8.06 -11.68 15.49
CA LEU A 241 8.47 -12.43 16.67
C LEU A 241 7.45 -12.32 17.81
N TRP A 242 6.81 -11.15 17.94
CA TRP A 242 5.78 -10.90 18.94
C TRP A 242 4.55 -11.78 18.73
N ILE A 243 3.95 -11.74 17.53
CA ILE A 243 2.71 -12.46 17.25
C ILE A 243 2.87 -13.99 17.29
N LEU A 244 4.09 -14.51 17.08
CA LEU A 244 4.38 -15.94 17.18
C LEU A 244 4.12 -16.52 18.58
N GLN A 245 4.03 -15.68 19.61
CA GLN A 245 3.67 -16.09 20.96
C GLN A 245 2.20 -16.49 21.10
N GLN A 246 1.34 -16.07 20.16
CA GLN A 246 -0.11 -16.29 20.16
C GLN A 246 -0.56 -16.72 18.74
N PRO A 247 -0.14 -17.91 18.28
CA PRO A 247 -0.32 -18.35 16.90
C PRO A 247 -1.78 -18.49 16.46
N GLU A 248 -2.72 -18.66 17.40
CA GLU A 248 -4.17 -18.74 17.14
C GLU A 248 -4.73 -17.48 16.47
N GLY A 249 -4.08 -16.32 16.66
CA GLY A 249 -4.46 -15.07 16.00
C GLY A 249 -3.83 -14.86 14.62
N ILE A 250 -2.92 -15.73 14.18
CA ILE A 250 -2.21 -15.63 12.90
C ILE A 250 -2.97 -16.43 11.84
N PRO A 251 -3.49 -15.82 10.77
CA PRO A 251 -4.20 -16.55 9.73
C PRO A 251 -3.26 -17.45 8.91
N ALA A 252 -3.80 -18.56 8.40
CA ALA A 252 -3.11 -19.41 7.45
C ALA A 252 -2.69 -18.65 6.18
N SER A 253 -1.42 -18.80 5.80
CA SER A 253 -0.77 -18.07 4.70
C SER A 253 0.23 -18.91 3.90
N SER A 254 0.54 -20.14 4.32
CA SER A 254 1.42 -21.09 3.65
C SER A 254 1.02 -21.33 2.19
N TRP A 255 -0.29 -21.35 1.94
CA TRP A 255 -0.90 -21.48 0.62
C TRP A 255 -0.57 -20.34 -0.35
N LEU A 256 -0.23 -19.14 0.14
CA LEU A 256 0.17 -18.01 -0.70
C LEU A 256 1.57 -18.21 -1.32
N LEU A 257 2.37 -19.10 -0.73
CA LEU A 257 3.70 -19.38 -1.22
C LEU A 257 3.66 -20.47 -2.29
N ASN A 258 3.68 -21.74 -1.93
CA ASN A 258 3.79 -22.83 -2.92
C ASN A 258 3.21 -24.15 -2.40
N SER A 259 2.09 -24.11 -1.68
CA SER A 259 1.55 -25.31 -1.01
C SER A 259 1.16 -26.42 -1.99
N ASP A 260 0.79 -26.07 -3.22
CA ASP A 260 0.41 -26.97 -4.31
C ASP A 260 1.59 -27.37 -5.21
N ASN A 261 2.82 -26.90 -4.90
CA ASN A 261 4.01 -27.07 -5.72
C ASN A 261 3.85 -26.57 -7.17
N ILE A 262 2.96 -25.62 -7.42
CA ILE A 262 2.75 -25.08 -8.77
C ILE A 262 3.85 -24.12 -9.20
N ARG A 263 4.54 -23.46 -8.25
CA ARG A 263 5.61 -22.51 -8.59
C ARG A 263 6.66 -23.18 -9.46
N PHE A 264 7.11 -22.44 -10.46
CA PHE A 264 8.07 -22.89 -11.47
C PHE A 264 7.57 -23.99 -12.42
N ARG A 265 6.32 -24.45 -12.32
CA ARG A 265 5.69 -25.24 -13.38
C ARG A 265 5.32 -24.32 -14.57
N PRO A 266 5.27 -24.83 -15.81
CA PRO A 266 4.82 -24.03 -16.96
C PRO A 266 3.46 -23.37 -16.75
N ALA A 267 2.53 -24.06 -16.08
CA ALA A 267 1.22 -23.54 -15.73
C ALA A 267 1.30 -22.27 -14.87
N PHE A 268 2.20 -22.20 -13.89
CA PHE A 268 2.37 -21.01 -13.05
C PHE A 268 2.76 -19.78 -13.88
N TRP A 269 3.71 -19.94 -14.81
CA TRP A 269 4.14 -18.85 -15.68
C TRP A 269 3.06 -18.43 -16.68
N TRP A 270 2.30 -19.40 -17.21
CA TRP A 270 1.14 -19.09 -18.05
C TRP A 270 0.09 -18.29 -17.29
N TRP A 271 -0.28 -18.71 -16.07
CA TRP A 271 -1.19 -17.96 -15.21
C TRP A 271 -0.66 -16.56 -14.89
N LEU A 272 0.62 -16.41 -14.58
CA LEU A 272 1.21 -15.11 -14.24
C LEU A 272 1.25 -14.15 -15.44
N VAL A 273 1.75 -14.62 -16.59
CA VAL A 273 2.00 -13.76 -17.76
C VAL A 273 0.75 -13.60 -18.61
N SER A 274 0.08 -14.70 -18.96
CA SER A 274 -1.10 -14.66 -19.84
C SER A 274 -2.34 -14.17 -19.08
N GLU A 275 -2.67 -14.81 -17.97
CA GLU A 275 -3.94 -14.54 -17.28
C GLU A 275 -3.85 -13.26 -16.43
N ARG A 276 -2.89 -13.17 -15.50
CA ARG A 276 -2.80 -12.01 -14.59
C ARG A 276 -2.32 -10.76 -15.32
N LEU A 277 -1.11 -10.78 -15.90
CA LEU A 277 -0.56 -9.59 -16.57
C LEU A 277 -1.31 -9.28 -17.87
N GLY A 278 -1.50 -10.28 -18.73
CA GLY A 278 -2.06 -10.10 -20.08
C GLY A 278 -3.56 -9.89 -20.13
N ARG A 279 -4.36 -10.56 -19.29
CA ARG A 279 -5.83 -10.44 -19.33
C ARG A 279 -6.38 -9.53 -18.26
N GLU A 280 -5.98 -9.72 -17.00
CA GLU A 280 -6.63 -9.05 -15.86
C GLU A 280 -6.07 -7.65 -15.54
N ILE A 281 -4.75 -7.47 -15.61
CA ILE A 281 -4.10 -6.22 -15.17
C ILE A 281 -3.94 -5.23 -16.31
N LEU A 282 -3.27 -5.62 -17.40
CA LEU A 282 -2.93 -4.72 -18.50
C LEU A 282 -3.92 -4.82 -19.67
N GLY A 283 -4.60 -5.96 -19.79
CA GLY A 283 -5.31 -6.33 -21.02
C GLY A 283 -4.33 -6.56 -22.19
N ALA A 284 -4.85 -7.09 -23.31
CA ALA A 284 -4.02 -7.45 -24.46
C ALA A 284 -3.26 -6.23 -25.02
N THR A 285 -3.91 -5.06 -25.10
CA THR A 285 -3.29 -3.82 -25.59
C THR A 285 -2.26 -3.26 -24.62
N GLY A 286 -2.54 -3.27 -23.31
CA GLY A 286 -1.60 -2.79 -22.30
C GLY A 286 -0.35 -3.65 -22.17
N LEU A 287 -0.45 -4.98 -22.40
CA LEU A 287 0.70 -5.86 -22.43
C LEU A 287 1.68 -5.50 -23.56
N VAL A 288 1.17 -5.15 -24.73
CA VAL A 288 2.00 -4.69 -25.86
C VAL A 288 2.72 -3.39 -25.50
N LEU A 289 2.00 -2.41 -24.93
CA LEU A 289 2.62 -1.15 -24.48
C LEU A 289 3.66 -1.37 -23.39
N PHE A 290 3.42 -2.30 -22.47
CA PHE A 290 4.37 -2.68 -21.42
C PHE A 290 5.65 -3.28 -22.01
N ILE A 291 5.54 -4.20 -22.97
CA ILE A 291 6.71 -4.79 -23.66
C ILE A 291 7.50 -3.71 -24.42
N ILE A 292 6.81 -2.82 -25.14
CA ILE A 292 7.46 -1.68 -25.80
C ILE A 292 8.22 -0.84 -24.77
N GLY A 293 7.59 -0.53 -23.63
CA GLY A 293 8.21 0.24 -22.55
C GLY A 293 9.45 -0.43 -21.93
N LEU A 294 9.52 -1.77 -21.91
CA LEU A 294 10.70 -2.50 -21.43
C LEU A 294 11.87 -2.47 -22.43
N VAL A 295 11.58 -2.46 -23.74
CA VAL A 295 12.58 -2.53 -24.80
C VAL A 295 13.12 -1.15 -25.19
N VAL A 296 12.26 -0.13 -25.14
CA VAL A 296 12.66 1.24 -25.49
C VAL A 296 13.57 1.78 -24.40
N LYS A 297 14.82 2.11 -24.77
CA LYS A 297 15.77 2.75 -23.85
C LYS A 297 15.19 4.10 -23.38
N PRO A 298 15.27 4.42 -22.07
CA PRO A 298 14.98 5.76 -21.61
C PRO A 298 15.90 6.74 -22.34
N LYS A 299 15.33 7.83 -22.87
CA LYS A 299 16.09 8.95 -23.41
C LYS A 299 16.73 9.76 -22.30
#